data_AF-A0A158B7B9-F1
#
_entry.id   AF-A0A158B7B9-F1
#
_cell.length_a   1.000
_cell.length_b   1.000
_cell.length_c   1.000
_cell.angle_alpha   90.00
_cell.angle_beta   90.00
_cell.angle_gamma   90.00
#
_symmetry.space_group_name_H-M   'P 1'
#
loop_
_entity.id
_entity.type
_entity.pdbx_description
1 polymer ?
#
loop_
_entity_poly.entity_id
_entity_poly.type
_entity_poly.pdbx_seq_one_letter_code
_entity_poly.pdbx_strand_id
1 'polypeptide(L)' 'MTLETESLALVRADRDIDSGKARIERQRALVVHMRTNGRDTKAALALLGTLEDTLVVMLRFRSLLVSRLAQLKRGV' A
#
# COMPACT_ATOMS: atom_id res chain seq x y z
N MET A 1 12.54 20.37 -4.10
CA MET A 1 11.13 19.95 -4.15
C MET A 1 10.29 21.01 -3.48
N THR A 2 9.15 21.38 -4.06
CA THR A 2 8.24 22.39 -3.49
C THR A 2 7.17 21.72 -2.62
N LEU A 3 6.53 22.51 -1.77
CA LEU A 3 5.40 22.09 -0.95
C LEU A 3 4.23 21.53 -1.79
N GLU A 4 4.05 22.07 -2.99
CA GLU A 4 3.05 21.60 -3.96
C GLU A 4 3.38 20.21 -4.50
N THR A 5 4.62 19.97 -4.94
CA THR A 5 5.05 18.64 -5.44
C THR A 5 4.90 17.57 -4.36
N GLU A 6 5.29 17.87 -3.12
CA GLU A 6 5.21 16.93 -2.00
C GLU A 6 3.75 16.64 -1.61
N SER A 7 2.87 17.64 -1.72
CA SER A 7 1.43 17.47 -1.46
C SER A 7 0.78 16.57 -2.51
N LEU A 8 1.12 16.75 -3.79
CA LEU A 8 0.66 15.88 -4.87
C LEU A 8 1.17 14.44 -4.70
N ALA A 9 2.43 14.28 -4.27
CA ALA A 9 3.00 12.96 -3.98
C ALA A 9 2.23 12.26 -2.85
N LEU A 10 1.83 13.00 -1.80
CA LEU A 10 1.04 12.45 -0.69
C LEU A 10 -0.36 11.99 -1.17
N VAL A 11 -1.06 12.82 -1.94
CA VAL A 11 -2.38 12.45 -2.50
C VAL A 11 -2.28 11.19 -3.37
N ARG A 12 -1.21 11.07 -4.17
CA ARG A 12 -0.96 9.86 -4.96
C ARG A 12 -0.69 8.65 -4.06
N ALA A 13 0.17 8.80 -3.06
CA ALA A 13 0.48 7.73 -2.12
C ALA A 13 -0.78 7.24 -1.39
N ASP A 14 -1.69 8.13 -1.00
CA ASP A 14 -2.98 7.78 -0.40
C ASP A 14 -3.83 6.91 -1.35
N ARG A 15 -3.98 7.31 -2.61
CA ARG A 15 -4.73 6.54 -3.62
C ARG A 15 -4.11 5.17 -3.89
N ASP A 16 -2.79 5.12 -4.01
CA ASP A 16 -2.07 3.88 -4.27
C ASP A 16 -2.22 2.92 -3.07
N ILE A 17 -2.16 3.43 -1.84
CA ILE A 17 -2.40 2.66 -0.61
C ILE A 17 -3.81 2.07 -0.58
N ASP A 18 -4.83 2.87 -0.89
CA ASP A 18 -6.22 2.38 -0.88
C ASP A 18 -6.48 1.34 -1.97
N SER A 19 -5.90 1.53 -3.16
CA SER A 19 -5.88 0.52 -4.22
C SER A 19 -5.17 -0.78 -3.77
N GLY A 20 -4.04 -0.64 -3.08
CA GLY A 20 -3.29 -1.75 -2.50
C GLY A 20 -4.08 -2.55 -1.47
N LYS A 21 -4.75 -1.88 -0.54
CA LYS A 21 -5.66 -2.52 0.44
C LYS A 21 -6.78 -3.28 -0.28
N ALA A 22 -7.45 -2.65 -1.23
CA ALA A 22 -8.53 -3.29 -1.98
C ALA A 22 -8.03 -4.52 -2.76
N ARG A 23 -6.80 -4.48 -3.27
CA ARG A 23 -6.17 -5.63 -3.94
C ARG A 23 -5.86 -6.77 -2.97
N ILE A 24 -5.37 -6.47 -1.76
CA ILE A 24 -5.14 -7.47 -0.70
C ILE A 24 -6.44 -8.16 -0.34
N GLU A 25 -7.53 -7.42 -0.13
CA GLU A 25 -8.83 -8.01 0.19
C GLU A 25 -9.34 -8.94 -0.90
N ARG A 26 -9.23 -8.54 -2.17
CA ARG A 26 -9.56 -9.42 -3.31
C ARG A 26 -8.69 -10.68 -3.34
N GLN A 27 -7.40 -10.55 -3.05
CA GLN A 27 -6.48 -11.70 -3.01
C GLN A 27 -6.80 -12.64 -1.84
N ARG A 28 -7.16 -12.12 -0.66
CA ARG A 28 -7.62 -12.90 0.48
C ARG A 28 -8.87 -13.71 0.14
N ALA A 29 -9.86 -13.05 -0.49
CA ALA A 29 -11.07 -13.73 -0.96
C ALA A 29 -10.76 -14.85 -1.97
N LEU A 30 -9.83 -14.61 -2.90
CA LEU A 30 -9.37 -15.62 -3.86
C LEU A 30 -8.74 -16.83 -3.16
N VAL A 31 -7.85 -16.59 -2.18
CA VAL A 31 -7.22 -17.67 -1.39
C VAL A 31 -8.27 -18.52 -0.68
N VAL A 32 -9.26 -17.89 -0.04
CA VAL A 32 -10.37 -18.61 0.63
C VAL A 32 -11.16 -19.44 -0.38
N HIS A 33 -11.52 -18.85 -1.51
CA HIS A 33 -12.23 -19.55 -2.58
C HIS A 33 -11.41 -20.71 -3.17
N MET A 34 -10.09 -20.57 -3.31
CA MET A 34 -9.24 -21.67 -3.78
C MET A 34 -9.17 -22.81 -2.76
N ARG A 35 -8.98 -22.48 -1.47
CA ARG A 35 -8.91 -23.46 -0.39
C ARG A 35 -10.20 -24.26 -0.23
N THR A 36 -11.35 -23.59 -0.28
CA THR A 36 -12.67 -24.23 -0.17
C THR A 36 -12.96 -25.20 -1.32
N ASN A 37 -12.35 -24.98 -2.49
CA ASN A 37 -12.46 -25.86 -3.65
C ASN A 37 -11.32 -26.90 -3.74
N GLY A 38 -10.54 -27.09 -2.67
CA GLY A 38 -9.45 -28.07 -2.63
C GLY A 38 -8.27 -27.78 -3.57
N ARG A 39 -8.14 -26.54 -4.08
CA ARG A 39 -7.04 -26.14 -4.96
C ARG A 39 -5.78 -25.83 -4.15
N ASP A 40 -4.60 -26.06 -4.74
CA ASP A 40 -3.34 -25.60 -4.15
C ASP A 40 -3.34 -24.07 -4.01
N THR A 41 -3.04 -23.60 -2.80
CA THR A 41 -3.04 -22.17 -2.44
C THR A 41 -1.65 -21.61 -2.18
N LYS A 42 -0.58 -22.40 -2.30
CA LYS A 42 0.77 -21.98 -1.92
C LYS A 42 1.22 -20.71 -2.64
N ALA A 43 1.06 -20.67 -3.96
CA ALA A 43 1.42 -19.50 -4.77
C ALA A 43 0.52 -18.28 -4.46
N ALA A 44 -0.78 -18.51 -4.23
CA ALA A 44 -1.74 -17.46 -3.92
C ALA A 44 -1.47 -16.81 -2.55
N LEU A 45 -1.03 -17.61 -1.57
CA LEU A 45 -0.59 -17.14 -0.25
C LEU A 45 0.74 -16.38 -0.33
N ALA A 46 1.70 -16.85 -1.12
CA ALA A 46 2.97 -16.14 -1.32
C ALA A 46 2.75 -14.76 -1.96
N LEU A 47 1.87 -14.69 -2.96
CA LEU A 47 1.45 -13.42 -3.57
C LEU A 47 0.78 -12.51 -2.54
N LEU A 48 -0.12 -13.05 -1.71
CA LEU A 48 -0.77 -12.28 -0.65
C LEU A 48 0.27 -11.67 0.31
N GLY A 49 1.24 -12.46 0.77
CA GLY A 49 2.32 -11.96 1.64
C GLY A 49 3.13 -10.84 0.97
N THR A 50 3.47 -10.99 -0.32
CA THR A 50 4.20 -9.94 -1.06
C THR A 50 3.39 -8.64 -1.15
N LEU A 51 2.07 -8.73 -1.35
CA LEU A 51 1.21 -7.55 -1.39
C LEU A 51 1.13 -6.85 -0.03
N GLU A 52 1.07 -7.61 1.05
CA GLU A 52 1.06 -7.10 2.42
C GLU A 52 2.38 -6.40 2.77
N ASP A 53 3.52 -7.01 2.45
CA ASP A 53 4.83 -6.39 2.63
C ASP A 53 4.97 -5.11 1.82
N THR A 54 4.47 -5.12 0.58
CA THR A 54 4.44 -3.92 -0.27
C THR A 54 3.61 -2.81 0.37
N LEU A 55 2.42 -3.13 0.89
CA LEU A 55 1.56 -2.16 1.57
C LEU A 55 2.26 -1.55 2.79
N VAL A 56 3.01 -2.34 3.56
CA VAL A 56 3.80 -1.84 4.69
C VAL A 56 4.83 -0.80 4.22
N VAL A 57 5.54 -1.07 3.13
CA VAL A 57 6.50 -0.12 2.56
C VAL A 57 5.81 1.16 2.07
N MET A 58 4.65 1.05 1.43
CA MET A 58 3.87 2.21 0.97
C MET A 58 3.42 3.09 2.15
N LEU A 59 2.95 2.48 3.25
CA LEU A 59 2.56 3.20 4.46
C LEU A 59 3.75 3.94 5.10
N ARG A 60 4.93 3.31 5.12
CA ARG A 60 6.18 3.97 5.58
C ARG A 60 6.54 5.15 4.68
N PHE A 61 6.48 4.98 3.37
CA PHE A 61 6.75 6.05 2.41
C PHE A 61 5.81 7.23 2.60
N ARG A 62 4.50 6.97 2.75
CA ARG A 62 3.50 8.00 3.08
C ARG A 62 3.86 8.76 4.36
N SER A 63 4.29 8.06 5.41
CA SER A 63 4.72 8.72 6.65
C SER A 63 5.91 9.66 6.43
N LEU A 64 6.85 9.30 5.55
CA LEU A 64 7.98 10.18 5.21
C LEU A 64 7.52 11.44 4.47
N LEU A 65 6.59 11.32 3.52
CA LEU A 65 6.00 12.46 2.82
C LEU A 65 5.29 13.42 3.80
N VAL A 66 4.55 12.90 4.77
CA VAL A 66 3.89 13.71 5.82
C VAL A 66 4.92 14.47 6.65
N SER A 67 5.97 13.80 7.11
CA SER A 67 7.06 14.44 7.87
C SER A 67 7.74 15.54 7.05
N ARG A 68 8.02 15.27 5.77
CA ARG A 68 8.65 16.23 4.87
C ARG A 68 7.77 17.45 4.59
N LEU A 69 6.46 17.25 4.39
CA LEU A 69 5.51 18.36 4.28
C LEU A 69 5.49 19.23 5.53
N ALA A 70 5.56 18.61 6.72
CA ALA A 70 5.58 19.34 7.99
C ALA A 70 6.88 20.15 8.18
N GLN A 71 8.01 19.70 7.61
CA GLN A 71 9.27 20.45 7.58
C GLN A 71 9.18 21.63 6.62
N LEU A 72 8.74 21.38 5.37
CA LEU A 72 8.58 22.42 4.35
C LEU A 72 7.61 23.54 4.79
N LYS A 73 6.52 23.18 5.48
CA LYS A 73 5.57 24.15 6.05
C LYS A 73 6.18 25.02 7.16
N ARG A 74 7.19 24.53 7.85
CA ARG A 74 7.93 25.26 8.89
C ARG A 74 9.09 26.09 8.33
N GLY A 75 9.35 25.99 7.02
CA GLY A 75 10.49 26.67 6.38
C GLY A 75 11.85 26.07 6.76
N VAL A 76 11.86 24.79 7.17
CA VAL A 76 13.07 24.01 7.53
C VAL A 76 13.43 23.05 6.42
#